data_AF-A0A483IXE4-F1
#
_entry.id   AF-A0A483IXE4-F1
#
_cell.length_a   1.000
_cell.length_b   1.000
_cell.length_c   1.000
_cell.angle_alpha   90.00
_cell.angle_beta   90.00
_cell.angle_gamma   90.00
#
_symmetry.space_group_name_H-M   'P 1'
#
loop_
_entity.id
_entity.type
_entity.pdbx_description
1 polymer ?
#
loop_
_entity_poly.entity_id
_entity_poly.type
_entity_poly.pdbx_seq_one_letter_code
_entity_poly.pdbx_strand_id
1 'polypeptide(L)'
;MKTLKIGSEFSKVPRGRYRSDGTASGERFREDFLRNRLNSLHSGEKLQIVIDDDVEGYGSSFLVEGFAGMVKYGYMQANELLAKIEIKYTNPDFEFYKKKIEQYIKEAQFNSKPYEPTAE
;
A
#
# COMPACT_ATOMS: atom_id res chain seq x y z
N MET A 1 -10.10 14.90 -4.08
CA MET A 1 -9.79 13.49 -4.39
C MET A 1 -8.33 13.40 -4.78
N LYS A 2 -7.53 12.65 -3.99
CA LYS A 2 -6.09 12.47 -4.24
C LYS A 2 -5.85 11.16 -4.95
N THR A 3 -4.80 11.11 -5.76
CA THR A 3 -4.41 9.91 -6.51
C THR A 3 -2.98 9.54 -6.17
N LEU A 4 -2.70 8.24 -6.10
CA LEU A 4 -1.38 7.64 -6.02
C LEU A 4 -1.26 6.57 -7.11
N LYS A 5 -0.41 6.80 -8.11
CA LYS A 5 -0.13 5.86 -9.19
C LYS A 5 1.13 5.07 -8.88
N ILE A 6 1.02 3.76 -8.65
CA ILE A 6 2.15 3.02 -8.10
C ILE A 6 3.31 2.90 -9.11
N GLY A 7 3.05 2.58 -10.38
CA GLY A 7 4.15 2.43 -11.35
C GLY A 7 4.89 3.73 -11.60
N SER A 8 4.15 4.79 -11.97
CA SER A 8 4.74 6.09 -12.30
C SER A 8 5.32 6.88 -11.12
N GLU A 9 4.72 6.81 -9.92
CA GLU A 9 5.19 7.59 -8.76
C GLU A 9 6.16 6.81 -7.86
N PHE A 10 6.09 5.47 -7.84
CA PHE A 10 6.89 4.65 -6.93
C PHE A 10 7.85 3.70 -7.63
N SER A 11 7.34 2.73 -8.40
CA SER A 11 8.18 1.73 -9.07
C SER A 11 7.38 0.89 -10.07
N LYS A 12 7.99 0.57 -11.21
CA LYS A 12 7.45 -0.40 -12.19
C LYS A 12 7.46 -1.85 -11.70
N VAL A 13 8.30 -2.17 -10.71
CA VAL A 13 8.45 -3.54 -10.17
C VAL A 13 8.40 -3.58 -8.63
N PRO A 14 7.27 -3.22 -7.99
CA PRO A 14 7.13 -3.22 -6.54
C PRO A 14 7.32 -4.63 -5.94
N ARG A 15 8.34 -4.78 -5.10
CA ARG A 15 8.76 -6.06 -4.54
C ARG A 15 9.56 -5.89 -3.26
N GLY A 16 9.63 -6.96 -2.47
CA GLY A 16 10.34 -6.93 -1.19
C GLY A 16 9.51 -6.31 -0.09
N ARG A 17 9.91 -6.56 1.15
CA ARG A 17 9.27 -6.04 2.35
C ARG A 17 9.98 -4.79 2.81
N TYR A 18 11.26 -4.89 3.07
CA TYR A 18 12.01 -3.91 3.85
C TYR A 18 12.88 -3.02 2.97
N ARG A 19 13.31 -1.87 3.48
CA ARG A 19 14.20 -0.95 2.75
C ARG A 19 15.50 -1.64 2.30
N SER A 20 16.01 -2.55 3.11
CA SER A 20 17.15 -3.42 2.80
C SER A 20 16.94 -4.35 1.59
N ASP A 21 15.69 -4.60 1.16
CA ASP A 21 15.37 -5.42 -0.01
C ASP A 21 15.46 -4.61 -1.33
N GLY A 22 15.64 -3.29 -1.23
CA GLY A 22 15.82 -2.36 -2.33
C GLY A 22 14.80 -1.22 -2.37
N THR A 23 14.97 -0.35 -3.37
CA THR A 23 14.22 0.91 -3.52
C THR A 23 12.74 0.72 -3.87
N ALA A 24 12.31 -0.50 -4.21
CA ALA A 24 10.93 -0.83 -4.56
C ALA A 24 10.17 -1.59 -3.45
N SER A 25 10.65 -1.50 -2.20
CA SER A 25 10.14 -2.21 -1.04
C SER A 25 8.80 -1.71 -0.49
N GLY A 26 8.05 -2.62 0.15
CA GLY A 26 6.78 -2.31 0.78
C GLY A 26 6.89 -1.31 1.92
N GLU A 27 7.95 -1.36 2.73
CA GLU A 27 8.22 -0.40 3.80
C GLU A 27 8.38 1.02 3.25
N ARG A 28 9.21 1.20 2.22
CA ARG A 28 9.38 2.50 1.58
C ARG A 28 8.06 3.01 1.00
N PHE A 29 7.31 2.16 0.30
CA PHE A 29 5.99 2.54 -0.20
C PHE A 29 5.03 2.94 0.91
N ARG A 30 4.97 2.18 2.00
CA ARG A 30 4.08 2.45 3.14
C ARG A 30 4.40 3.79 3.77
N GLU A 31 5.65 4.00 4.17
CA GLU A 31 6.06 5.18 4.95
C GLU A 31 6.14 6.44 4.09
N ASP A 32 6.72 6.36 2.89
CA ASP A 32 7.07 7.55 2.12
C ASP A 32 5.95 7.98 1.15
N PHE A 33 5.08 7.05 0.75
CA PHE A 33 4.03 7.31 -0.23
C PHE A 33 2.63 7.14 0.36
N LEU A 34 2.24 5.92 0.73
CA LEU A 34 0.85 5.61 1.11
C LEU A 34 0.42 6.38 2.36
N ARG A 35 1.21 6.31 3.45
CA ARG A 35 0.92 6.99 4.71
C ARG A 35 0.89 8.50 4.53
N ASN A 36 1.85 9.07 3.81
CA ASN A 36 1.89 10.51 3.53
C ASN A 36 0.68 10.98 2.73
N ARG A 37 0.26 10.22 1.70
CA ARG A 37 -0.95 10.54 0.92
C ARG A 37 -2.21 10.47 1.79
N LEU A 38 -2.36 9.43 2.62
CA LEU A 38 -3.50 9.27 3.54
C LEU A 38 -3.57 10.39 4.59
N ASN A 39 -2.43 10.75 5.21
CA ASN A 39 -2.38 11.84 6.21
C ASN A 39 -2.72 13.20 5.61
N SER A 40 -2.55 13.36 4.30
CA SER A 40 -2.85 14.61 3.61
C SER A 40 -4.32 14.73 3.19
N LEU A 41 -5.16 13.71 3.38
CA LEU A 41 -6.58 13.77 3.01
C LEU A 41 -7.36 14.69 3.96
N HIS A 42 -8.30 15.45 3.40
CA HIS A 42 -9.28 16.17 4.19
C HIS A 42 -10.45 15.27 4.60
N SER A 43 -11.29 15.73 5.53
CA SER A 43 -12.46 14.97 6.00
C SER A 43 -13.39 14.63 4.82
N GLY A 44 -13.77 13.35 4.71
CA GLY A 44 -14.61 12.84 3.62
C GLY A 44 -13.87 12.55 2.31
N GLU A 45 -12.58 12.87 2.19
CA GLU A 45 -11.81 12.52 1.01
C GLU A 45 -11.34 11.06 1.03
N LYS A 46 -11.20 10.48 -0.17
CA LYS A 46 -10.57 9.19 -0.40
C LYS A 46 -9.31 9.34 -1.25
N LEU A 47 -8.38 8.42 -1.04
CA LEU A 47 -7.20 8.22 -1.86
C LEU A 47 -7.50 7.16 -2.93
N GLN A 48 -7.44 7.57 -4.19
CA GLN A 48 -7.45 6.65 -5.32
C GLN A 48 -6.06 6.06 -5.51
N ILE A 49 -5.92 4.74 -5.47
CA ILE A 49 -4.65 4.04 -5.71
C ILE A 49 -4.76 3.33 -7.06
N VAL A 50 -3.99 3.80 -8.04
CA VAL A 50 -3.96 3.20 -9.38
C VAL A 50 -2.86 2.16 -9.41
N ILE A 51 -3.25 0.91 -9.65
CA ILE A 51 -2.36 -0.25 -9.52
C ILE A 51 -1.90 -0.84 -10.85
N ASP A 52 -2.33 -0.34 -12.00
CA ASP A 52 -1.98 -0.88 -13.33
C ASP A 52 -1.31 0.16 -14.25
N ASP A 53 -1.02 1.35 -13.75
CA ASP A 53 -0.31 2.43 -14.46
C ASP A 53 1.21 2.20 -14.36
N ASP A 54 1.86 1.90 -15.49
CA ASP A 54 3.31 1.68 -15.65
C ASP A 54 3.93 0.66 -14.66
N VAL A 55 3.23 -0.45 -14.39
CA VAL A 55 3.72 -1.50 -13.48
C VAL A 55 3.66 -2.87 -14.16
N GLU A 56 4.68 -3.69 -13.94
CA GLU A 56 4.78 -5.04 -14.52
C GLU A 56 4.09 -6.10 -13.64
N GLY A 57 4.01 -5.85 -12.33
CA GLY A 57 3.38 -6.75 -11.37
C GLY A 57 3.81 -6.46 -9.93
N TYR A 58 3.25 -7.21 -8.98
CA TYR A 58 3.50 -7.01 -7.55
C TYR A 58 3.98 -8.28 -6.86
N GLY A 59 5.03 -8.15 -6.05
CA GLY A 59 5.37 -9.20 -5.08
C GLY A 59 4.31 -9.31 -3.98
N SER A 60 3.92 -10.53 -3.61
CA SER A 60 3.01 -10.75 -2.48
C SER A 60 3.56 -10.18 -1.16
N SER A 61 4.88 -10.24 -0.98
CA SER A 61 5.60 -9.63 0.14
C SER A 61 5.42 -8.11 0.18
N PHE A 62 5.49 -7.45 -0.97
CA PHE A 62 5.23 -6.02 -1.10
C PHE A 62 3.79 -5.68 -0.72
N LEU A 63 2.80 -6.42 -1.21
CA LEU A 63 1.39 -6.14 -0.88
C LEU A 63 1.12 -6.24 0.62
N VAL A 64 1.69 -7.26 1.27
CA VAL A 64 1.56 -7.43 2.72
C VAL A 64 2.25 -6.28 3.47
N GLU A 65 3.50 -5.97 3.14
CA GLU A 65 4.26 -4.98 3.90
C GLU A 65 3.79 -3.53 3.62
N GLY A 66 3.46 -3.24 2.36
CA GLY A 66 3.01 -1.92 1.91
C GLY A 66 1.62 -1.55 2.41
N PHE A 67 0.65 -2.46 2.30
CA PHE A 67 -0.75 -2.16 2.63
C PHE A 67 -1.14 -2.67 4.00
N ALA A 68 -0.99 -3.98 4.27
CA ALA A 68 -1.34 -4.54 5.57
C ALA A 68 -0.41 -4.02 6.70
N GLY A 69 0.80 -3.58 6.36
CA GLY A 69 1.68 -2.85 7.28
C GLY A 69 1.01 -1.62 7.90
N MET A 70 0.15 -0.90 7.17
CA MET A 70 -0.59 0.25 7.73
C MET A 70 -1.41 -0.13 8.96
N VAL A 71 -1.95 -1.35 8.98
CA VAL A 71 -2.74 -1.88 10.09
C VAL A 71 -1.82 -2.49 11.16
N LYS A 72 -0.87 -3.33 10.73
CA LYS A 72 0.04 -4.05 11.65
C LYS A 72 0.81 -3.12 12.57
N TYR A 73 1.26 -1.98 12.05
CA TYR A 73 2.03 -0.97 12.78
C TYR A 73 1.16 0.09 13.46
N GLY A 74 -0.16 -0.07 13.48
CA GLY A 74 -1.06 0.77 14.26
C GLY A 74 -1.35 2.14 13.66
N TYR A 75 -1.03 2.39 12.38
CA TYR A 75 -1.33 3.67 11.74
C TYR A 75 -2.81 3.88 11.47
N MET A 76 -3.53 2.80 11.14
CA MET A 76 -4.96 2.87 10.81
C MET A 76 -5.64 1.52 11.03
N GLN A 77 -6.88 1.52 11.50
CA GLN A 77 -7.68 0.29 11.58
C GLN A 77 -8.02 -0.21 10.17
N ALA A 78 -8.18 -1.54 10.00
CA ALA A 78 -8.42 -2.13 8.68
C ALA A 78 -9.67 -1.57 7.98
N ASN A 79 -10.77 -1.39 8.72
CA ASN A 79 -12.02 -0.81 8.22
C ASN A 79 -11.86 0.67 7.83
N GLU A 80 -11.12 1.45 8.62
CA GLU A 80 -10.85 2.86 8.34
C GLU A 80 -9.99 3.01 7.07
N LEU A 81 -8.95 2.17 6.93
CA LEU A 81 -8.09 2.17 5.76
C LEU A 81 -8.88 1.85 4.49
N LEU A 82 -9.69 0.78 4.52
CA LEU A 82 -10.54 0.39 3.40
C LEU A 82 -11.62 1.43 3.06
N ALA A 83 -12.08 2.21 4.04
CA ALA A 83 -13.01 3.31 3.79
C ALA A 83 -12.33 4.51 3.11
N LYS A 84 -11.04 4.73 3.40
CA LYS A 84 -10.24 5.85 2.89
C LYS A 84 -9.55 5.59 1.55
N ILE A 85 -9.35 4.33 1.15
CA ILE A 85 -8.72 3.99 -0.13
C ILE A 85 -9.73 3.49 -1.15
N GLU A 86 -9.45 3.75 -2.42
CA GLU A 86 -10.14 3.16 -3.56
C GLU A 86 -9.12 2.61 -4.55
N ILE A 87 -9.09 1.29 -4.71
CA ILE A 87 -8.18 0.62 -5.65
C ILE A 87 -8.78 0.70 -7.06
N LYS A 88 -8.06 1.34 -7.99
CA LYS A 88 -8.44 1.47 -9.39
C LYS A 88 -7.47 0.71 -10.30
N TYR A 89 -8.07 0.10 -11.32
CA TYR A 89 -7.38 -0.54 -12.42
C TYR A 89 -8.31 -0.56 -13.63
N THR A 90 -7.72 -0.60 -14.80
CA THR A 90 -8.36 -0.77 -16.12
C THR A 90 -8.04 -2.12 -16.73
N ASN A 91 -6.84 -2.67 -16.46
CA ASN A 91 -6.45 -4.01 -16.87
C ASN A 91 -7.07 -5.07 -15.92
N PRO A 92 -7.96 -5.97 -16.40
CA PRO A 92 -8.61 -6.99 -15.58
C PRO A 92 -7.65 -7.93 -14.84
N ASP A 93 -6.44 -8.16 -15.35
CA ASP A 93 -5.43 -9.01 -14.70
C ASP A 93 -5.04 -8.49 -13.31
N PHE A 94 -5.25 -7.20 -13.05
CA PHE A 94 -4.96 -6.55 -11.77
C PHE A 94 -6.07 -6.72 -10.72
N GLU A 95 -7.21 -7.31 -11.08
CA GLU A 95 -8.27 -7.64 -10.12
C GLU A 95 -7.74 -8.56 -9.01
N PHE A 96 -6.85 -9.50 -9.36
CA PHE A 96 -6.20 -10.38 -8.38
C PHE A 96 -5.44 -9.58 -7.31
N TYR A 97 -4.68 -8.56 -7.71
CA TYR A 97 -3.93 -7.71 -6.79
C TYR A 97 -4.84 -6.88 -5.90
N LYS A 98 -5.93 -6.32 -6.43
CA LYS A 98 -6.96 -5.64 -5.61
C LYS A 98 -7.49 -6.58 -4.53
N LYS A 99 -7.92 -7.79 -4.93
CA LYS A 99 -8.45 -8.80 -3.99
C LYS A 99 -7.43 -9.13 -2.91
N LYS A 100 -6.16 -9.28 -3.28
CA LYS A 100 -5.07 -9.55 -2.32
C LYS A 100 -4.78 -8.39 -1.38
N ILE A 101 -4.76 -7.15 -1.87
CA ILE A 101 -4.61 -5.95 -1.03
C ILE A 101 -5.73 -5.91 0.01
N GLU A 102 -6.98 -6.02 -0.43
CA GLU A 102 -8.15 -5.98 0.46
C GLU A 102 -8.15 -7.15 1.45
N GLN A 103 -7.80 -8.36 1.00
CA GLN A 103 -7.66 -9.54 1.85
C GLN A 103 -6.61 -9.29 2.94
N TYR A 104 -5.39 -8.88 2.58
CA TYR A 104 -4.30 -8.70 3.54
C TYR A 104 -4.57 -7.57 4.54
N ILE A 105 -5.25 -6.49 4.11
CA ILE A 105 -5.69 -5.44 5.04
C ILE A 105 -6.71 -5.99 6.04
N LYS A 106 -7.69 -6.78 5.60
CA LYS A 106 -8.74 -7.35 6.47
C LYS A 106 -8.20 -8.36 7.47
N GLU A 107 -7.22 -9.17 7.04
CA GLU A 107 -6.59 -10.20 7.89
C GLU A 107 -5.56 -9.62 8.86
N ALA A 108 -5.12 -8.37 8.67
CA ALA A 108 -4.14 -7.75 9.54
C ALA A 108 -4.71 -7.43 10.92
N GLN A 109 -4.00 -7.85 11.96
CA GLN A 109 -4.30 -7.44 13.33
C GLN A 109 -3.69 -6.06 13.61
N PHE A 110 -4.54 -5.12 14.05
CA PHE A 110 -4.14 -3.75 14.36
C PHE A 110 -3.12 -3.70 15.49
N ASN A 111 -2.07 -2.90 15.28
CA ASN A 111 -1.00 -2.67 16.26
C ASN A 111 -0.42 -3.98 16.84
N SER A 112 -0.28 -5.00 16.00
CA SER A 112 0.24 -6.32 16.38
C SER A 112 1.77 -6.36 16.46
N LYS A 113 2.44 -5.39 15.85
CA LYS A 113 3.90 -5.25 15.89
C LYS A 113 4.29 -3.77 15.94
N PRO A 114 5.26 -3.36 16.78
CA PRO A 114 5.82 -2.02 16.68
C PRO A 114 6.53 -1.84 15.34
N TYR A 115 6.48 -0.63 14.78
CA TYR A 115 7.28 -0.30 13.62
C TYR A 115 8.73 -0.02 14.03
N GLU A 116 9.66 -0.74 13.41
CA GLU A 116 11.10 -0.53 13.52
C GLU A 116 11.64 -0.31 12.10
N PRO A 117 12.18 0.88 11.79
CA PRO A 117 12.71 1.16 10.47
C PRO A 117 13.88 0.26 10.11
N THR A 118 13.89 -0.27 8.90
CA THR A 118 15.07 -1.00 8.40
C THR A 118 16.08 -0.05 7.77
N ALA A 119 17.37 -0.37 7.93
CA ALA A 119 18.44 0.36 7.29
C ALA A 119 18.41 0.12 5.77
N GLU A 120 18.68 1.17 5.00
CA GLU A 120 18.90 1.14 3.54
C GLU A 120 20.29 0.61 3.19
#